data_AF-F0YGU3-F1
#
_entry.id   AF-F0YGU3-F1
#
_cell.length_a   1.000
_cell.length_b   1.000
_cell.length_c   1.000
_cell.angle_alpha   90.00
_cell.angle_beta   90.00
_cell.angle_gamma   90.00
#
_symmetry.space_group_name_H-M   'P 1'
#
loop_
_entity.id
_entity.type
_entity.pdbx_description
1 polymer ?
#
loop_
_entity_poly.entity_id
_entity_poly.type
_entity_poly.pdbx_seq_one_letter_code
_entity_poly.pdbx_strand_id
1 'polypeptide(L)'
;MAPTNASNISTVVAAILAREPLLHRLKAAQQTLDFLDIDGVAIVLAAPALHDLDVEDIILGRRSIPGRLSQRAEFVASICRCTPGFLAATGPGAREIRRNIAIAAIQALHAPDLLDLLHHWLVALSLDDISIVVSASRLTSAKLQAEPRLQASSHSGIIQLSEDEAYAYAIAVVDAGLKPASKLREKCRNERIVVETAGSVLDNPPSTASLSGNEDGDSAPGLYH
;
A
#
# COMPACT_ATOMS: atom_id res chain seq x y z
N MET A 1 44.68 14.44 1.25
CA MET A 1 43.88 13.72 0.23
C MET A 1 42.81 12.93 0.97
N ALA A 2 41.56 13.39 0.92
CA ALA A 2 40.44 12.69 1.54
C ALA A 2 39.95 11.59 0.59
N PRO A 3 39.66 10.36 1.07
CA PRO A 3 39.18 9.31 0.20
C PRO A 3 37.67 9.45 -0.04
N THR A 4 37.31 9.14 -1.29
CA THR A 4 36.08 8.44 -1.71
C THR A 4 34.73 9.13 -1.48
N ASN A 5 34.16 9.63 -2.57
CA ASN A 5 32.71 9.67 -2.81
C ASN A 5 32.14 8.26 -2.55
N ALA A 6 31.72 7.98 -1.32
CA ALA A 6 30.82 6.87 -1.07
C ALA A 6 29.51 7.25 -1.76
N SER A 7 29.12 6.53 -2.82
CA SER A 7 27.76 6.74 -3.31
C SER A 7 26.81 6.48 -2.15
N ASN A 8 25.84 7.36 -2.03
CA ASN A 8 24.84 7.20 -1.02
C ASN A 8 24.09 5.89 -1.33
N ILE A 9 24.03 4.97 -0.37
CA ILE A 9 23.32 3.69 -0.51
C ILE A 9 21.88 3.94 -1.01
N SER A 10 21.27 5.05 -0.61
CA SER A 10 19.95 5.46 -1.11
C SER A 10 19.91 5.70 -2.62
N THR A 11 20.97 6.25 -3.22
CA THR A 11 21.08 6.46 -4.67
C THR A 11 21.19 5.11 -5.40
N VAL A 12 21.99 4.18 -4.87
CA VAL A 12 22.12 2.83 -5.42
C VAL A 12 20.77 2.12 -5.40
N VAL A 13 20.09 2.12 -4.24
CA VAL A 13 18.78 1.49 -4.08
C VAL A 13 17.72 2.15 -4.97
N ALA A 14 17.67 3.48 -5.03
CA ALA A 14 16.72 4.21 -5.88
C ALA A 14 16.92 3.89 -7.36
N ALA A 15 18.17 3.82 -7.82
CA ALA A 15 18.49 3.48 -9.20
C ALA A 15 18.12 2.02 -9.54
N ILE A 16 18.34 1.08 -8.61
CA ILE A 16 17.90 -0.32 -8.74
C ILE A 16 16.38 -0.39 -8.85
N LEU A 17 15.65 0.25 -7.94
CA LEU A 17 14.18 0.23 -7.91
C LEU A 17 13.55 0.95 -9.10
N ALA A 18 14.18 2.00 -9.63
CA ALA A 18 13.72 2.72 -10.82
C ALA A 18 13.88 1.89 -12.10
N ARG A 19 14.89 1.02 -12.15
CA ARG A 19 15.14 0.13 -13.29
C ARG A 19 14.17 -1.06 -13.33
N GLU A 20 13.75 -1.54 -12.18
CA GLU A 20 12.93 -2.74 -12.06
C GLU A 20 11.43 -2.42 -12.14
N PRO A 21 10.64 -3.14 -12.95
CA PRO A 21 9.19 -2.88 -13.07
C PRO A 21 8.40 -3.33 -11.83
N LEU A 22 9.08 -3.85 -10.80
CA LEU A 22 8.48 -4.46 -9.62
C LEU A 22 7.48 -3.52 -8.92
N LEU A 23 7.89 -2.30 -8.59
CA LEU A 23 7.03 -1.33 -7.89
C LEU A 23 5.79 -0.96 -8.71
N HIS A 24 5.96 -0.77 -10.02
CA HIS A 24 4.84 -0.50 -10.92
C HIS A 24 3.86 -1.68 -10.97
N ARG A 25 4.37 -2.91 -11.06
CA ARG A 25 3.55 -4.13 -11.08
C ARG A 25 2.81 -4.34 -9.76
N LEU A 26 3.47 -4.11 -8.62
CA LEU A 26 2.86 -4.22 -7.30
C LEU A 26 1.74 -3.20 -7.14
N LYS A 27 1.98 -1.93 -7.48
CA LYS A 27 0.96 -0.88 -7.45
C LYS A 27 -0.22 -1.21 -8.35
N ALA A 28 0.03 -1.64 -9.60
CA ALA A 28 -1.03 -2.00 -10.53
C ALA A 28 -1.85 -3.20 -10.02
N ALA A 29 -1.20 -4.21 -9.43
CA ALA A 29 -1.86 -5.35 -8.84
C ALA A 29 -2.73 -4.95 -7.65
N GLN A 30 -2.20 -4.14 -6.72
CA GLN A 30 -2.95 -3.61 -5.58
C GLN A 30 -4.19 -2.83 -6.06
N GLN A 31 -4.03 -1.90 -7.00
CA GLN A 31 -5.14 -1.11 -7.55
C GLN A 31 -6.19 -1.96 -8.28
N THR A 32 -5.78 -3.08 -8.87
CA THR A 32 -6.70 -3.96 -9.60
C THR A 32 -7.55 -4.81 -8.65
N LEU A 33 -6.93 -5.25 -7.55
CA LEU A 33 -7.50 -6.18 -6.58
C LEU A 33 -8.23 -5.47 -5.43
N ASP A 34 -7.83 -4.26 -5.06
CA ASP A 34 -8.51 -3.45 -4.05
C ASP A 34 -9.64 -2.63 -4.67
N PHE A 35 -10.80 -3.27 -4.82
CA PHE A 35 -12.01 -2.63 -5.34
C PHE A 35 -13.13 -2.46 -4.32
N LEU A 36 -13.02 -3.10 -3.14
CA LEU A 36 -14.05 -3.01 -2.11
C LEU A 36 -13.83 -1.84 -1.16
N ASP A 37 -12.57 -1.46 -0.93
CA ASP A 37 -12.19 -0.69 0.26
C ASP A 37 -12.66 -1.40 1.55
N ILE A 38 -12.34 -0.87 2.73
CA ILE A 38 -12.76 -1.49 3.99
C ILE A 38 -14.28 -1.54 4.16
N ASP A 39 -14.96 -0.53 3.63
CA ASP A 39 -16.41 -0.38 3.73
C ASP A 39 -17.11 -1.49 2.95
N GLY A 40 -16.63 -1.79 1.73
CA GLY A 40 -17.13 -2.90 0.93
C GLY A 40 -16.88 -4.25 1.59
N VAL A 41 -15.72 -4.43 2.24
CA VAL A 41 -15.44 -5.65 3.02
C VAL A 41 -16.44 -5.83 4.16
N ALA A 42 -16.72 -4.76 4.91
CA ALA A 42 -17.69 -4.81 6.00
C ALA A 42 -19.09 -5.20 5.50
N ILE A 43 -19.52 -4.67 4.35
CA ILE A 43 -20.80 -5.01 3.71
C ILE A 43 -20.81 -6.48 3.27
N VAL A 44 -19.74 -6.96 2.64
CA VAL A 44 -19.63 -8.37 2.22
C VAL A 44 -19.70 -9.30 3.42
N LEU A 45 -18.95 -9.02 4.50
CA LEU A 45 -18.95 -9.82 5.72
C LEU A 45 -20.31 -9.82 6.44
N ALA A 46 -21.13 -8.77 6.26
CA ALA A 46 -22.49 -8.68 6.79
C ALA A 46 -23.55 -9.31 5.87
N ALA A 47 -23.17 -9.85 4.71
CA ALA A 47 -24.11 -10.46 3.79
C ALA A 47 -24.70 -11.75 4.41
N PRO A 48 -26.03 -11.92 4.42
CA PRO A 48 -26.68 -13.11 5.00
C PRO A 48 -26.19 -14.43 4.40
N ALA A 49 -25.77 -14.41 3.13
CA ALA A 49 -25.23 -15.58 2.43
C ALA A 49 -23.92 -16.12 3.04
N LEU A 50 -23.24 -15.36 3.91
CA LEU A 50 -22.00 -15.78 4.59
C LEU A 50 -22.20 -16.12 6.08
N HIS A 51 -23.39 -15.94 6.66
CA HIS A 51 -23.60 -16.05 8.12
C HIS A 51 -23.21 -17.41 8.72
N ASP A 52 -23.44 -18.50 7.99
CA ASP A 52 -23.19 -19.87 8.45
C ASP A 52 -21.85 -20.45 7.95
N LEU A 53 -21.03 -19.63 7.30
CA LEU A 53 -19.77 -20.07 6.71
C LEU A 53 -18.59 -19.66 7.59
N ASP A 54 -17.65 -20.58 7.76
CA ASP A 54 -16.32 -20.23 8.26
C ASP A 54 -15.51 -19.56 7.15
N VAL A 55 -15.75 -18.27 6.98
CA VAL A 55 -15.10 -17.44 5.96
C VAL A 55 -13.57 -17.46 6.12
N GLU A 56 -13.06 -17.56 7.34
CA GLU A 56 -11.63 -17.55 7.61
C GLU A 56 -10.96 -18.83 7.11
N ASP A 57 -11.47 -19.99 7.51
CA ASP A 57 -10.95 -21.28 7.06
C ASP A 57 -11.06 -21.46 5.55
N ILE A 58 -12.18 -21.03 4.96
CA ILE A 58 -12.41 -21.15 3.52
C ILE A 58 -11.41 -20.31 2.72
N ILE A 59 -11.10 -19.09 3.18
CA ILE A 59 -10.18 -18.20 2.45
C ILE A 59 -8.72 -18.55 2.73
N LEU A 60 -8.36 -18.91 3.96
CA LEU A 60 -6.99 -19.32 4.30
C LEU A 60 -6.57 -20.64 3.64
N GLY A 61 -7.53 -21.50 3.31
CA GLY A 61 -7.28 -22.68 2.49
C GLY A 61 -7.01 -22.37 1.00
N ARG A 62 -7.18 -21.13 0.55
CA ARG A 62 -6.95 -20.74 -0.84
C ARG A 62 -5.49 -20.33 -1.07
N ARG A 63 -5.05 -20.48 -2.32
CA ARG A 63 -3.72 -19.99 -2.75
C ARG A 63 -3.72 -18.47 -2.72
N SER A 64 -2.58 -17.85 -2.38
CA SER A 64 -2.35 -16.39 -2.41
C SER A 64 -2.40 -15.74 -3.80
N ILE A 65 -2.90 -16.46 -4.81
CA ILE A 65 -3.14 -15.97 -6.15
C ILE A 65 -4.66 -15.95 -6.33
N PRO A 66 -5.26 -14.77 -6.53
CA PRO A 66 -6.69 -14.69 -6.73
C PRO A 66 -7.06 -15.38 -8.06
N GLY A 67 -8.13 -16.17 -8.02
CA GLY A 67 -8.71 -16.76 -9.22
C GLY A 67 -9.40 -15.70 -10.07
N ARG A 68 -9.94 -16.11 -11.22
CA ARG A 68 -10.77 -15.20 -12.03
C ARG A 68 -12.13 -15.01 -11.35
N LEU A 69 -12.56 -13.77 -11.18
CA LEU A 69 -13.91 -13.45 -10.73
C LEU A 69 -14.96 -13.96 -11.72
N SER A 70 -16.14 -14.33 -11.23
CA SER A 70 -17.30 -14.56 -12.10
C SER A 70 -17.74 -13.26 -12.77
N GLN A 71 -18.49 -13.33 -13.88
CA GLN A 71 -19.00 -12.14 -14.56
C GLN A 71 -19.86 -11.26 -13.64
N ARG A 72 -20.59 -11.86 -12.69
CA ARG A 72 -21.38 -11.14 -11.69
C ARG A 72 -20.48 -10.43 -10.68
N ALA A 73 -19.48 -11.14 -10.15
CA ALA A 73 -18.52 -10.57 -9.23
C ALA A 73 -17.69 -9.45 -9.89
N GLU A 74 -17.28 -9.60 -11.16
CA GLU A 74 -16.61 -8.56 -11.94
C GLU A 74 -17.49 -7.30 -12.08
N PHE A 75 -18.78 -7.48 -12.36
CA PHE A 75 -19.73 -6.37 -12.43
C PHE A 75 -19.86 -5.64 -11.10
N VAL A 76 -20.03 -6.36 -9.99
CA VAL A 76 -20.11 -5.75 -8.65
C VAL A 76 -18.79 -5.07 -8.27
N ALA A 77 -17.64 -5.69 -8.54
CA ALA A 77 -16.34 -5.07 -8.35
C ALA A 77 -16.23 -3.74 -9.12
N SER A 78 -16.75 -3.65 -10.34
CA SER A 78 -16.75 -2.41 -11.11
C SER A 78 -17.60 -1.29 -10.49
N ILE A 79 -18.72 -1.62 -9.85
CA ILE A 79 -19.56 -0.66 -9.12
C ILE A 79 -18.79 -0.12 -7.91
N CYS A 80 -18.14 -1.03 -7.17
CA CYS A 80 -17.42 -0.73 -5.94
C CYS A 80 -16.13 0.07 -6.19
N ARG A 81 -15.48 -0.11 -7.34
CA ARG A 81 -14.27 0.65 -7.72
C ARG A 81 -14.53 2.15 -7.73
N CYS A 82 -13.99 2.87 -6.76
CA CYS A 82 -13.89 4.33 -6.87
C CYS A 82 -12.75 4.68 -7.84
N THR A 83 -13.09 5.27 -9.00
CA THR A 83 -12.07 5.86 -9.87
C THR A 83 -11.30 6.92 -9.08
N PRO A 84 -9.96 6.94 -9.13
CA PRO A 84 -9.17 7.99 -8.49
C PRO A 84 -9.72 9.38 -8.83
N GLY A 85 -9.98 10.22 -7.82
CA GLY A 85 -10.55 11.56 -7.99
C GLY A 85 -12.08 11.64 -8.02
N PHE A 86 -12.81 10.52 -8.14
CA PHE A 86 -14.28 10.52 -8.13
C PHE A 86 -14.85 11.07 -6.81
N LEU A 87 -14.29 10.65 -5.68
CA LEU A 87 -14.71 11.14 -4.35
C LEU A 87 -14.40 12.63 -4.18
N ALA A 88 -13.29 13.14 -4.74
CA ALA A 88 -12.94 14.55 -4.68
C ALA A 88 -13.90 15.44 -5.51
N ALA A 89 -14.49 14.90 -6.57
CA ALA A 89 -15.37 15.64 -7.50
C ALA A 89 -16.87 15.48 -7.23
N THR A 90 -17.27 14.62 -6.29
CA THR A 90 -18.69 14.32 -6.03
C THR A 90 -19.16 14.83 -4.67
N GLY A 91 -20.29 15.52 -4.68
CA GLY A 91 -20.96 15.99 -3.46
C GLY A 91 -21.50 14.83 -2.61
N PRO A 92 -21.80 15.07 -1.31
CA PRO A 92 -22.18 14.03 -0.35
C PRO A 92 -23.34 13.13 -0.80
N GLY A 93 -24.40 13.70 -1.37
CA GLY A 93 -25.58 12.94 -1.82
C GLY A 93 -25.28 11.96 -2.96
N ALA A 94 -24.37 12.31 -3.88
CA ALA A 94 -23.98 11.40 -4.97
C ALA A 94 -23.16 10.21 -4.44
N ARG A 95 -22.34 10.42 -3.39
CA ARG A 95 -21.60 9.36 -2.71
C ARG A 95 -22.53 8.38 -2.00
N GLU A 96 -23.54 8.90 -1.32
CA GLU A 96 -24.54 8.08 -0.62
C GLU A 96 -25.36 7.22 -1.58
N ILE A 97 -25.83 7.78 -2.69
CA ILE A 97 -26.53 7.02 -3.73
C ILE A 97 -25.64 5.88 -4.26
N ARG A 98 -24.37 6.17 -4.56
CA ARG A 98 -23.44 5.15 -5.03
C ARG A 98 -23.16 4.07 -3.98
N ARG A 99 -23.02 4.45 -2.71
CA ARG A 99 -22.90 3.52 -1.58
C ARG A 99 -24.10 2.58 -1.52
N ASN A 100 -25.31 3.11 -1.63
CA ASN A 100 -26.53 2.31 -1.61
C ASN A 100 -26.63 1.33 -2.79
N ILE A 101 -26.21 1.76 -3.99
CA ILE A 101 -26.11 0.89 -5.17
C ILE A 101 -25.10 -0.24 -4.93
N ALA A 102 -23.92 0.07 -4.38
CA ALA A 102 -22.90 -0.94 -4.07
C ALA A 102 -23.40 -1.94 -3.02
N ILE A 103 -24.06 -1.48 -1.96
CA ILE A 103 -24.67 -2.34 -0.93
C ILE A 103 -25.68 -3.30 -1.57
N ALA A 104 -26.62 -2.79 -2.36
CA ALA A 104 -27.63 -3.61 -3.01
C ALA A 104 -27.01 -4.64 -3.97
N ALA A 105 -25.99 -4.23 -4.73
CA ALA A 105 -25.29 -5.10 -5.66
C ALA A 105 -24.53 -6.23 -4.95
N ILE A 106 -23.85 -5.94 -3.84
CA ILE A 106 -23.17 -6.93 -3.01
C ILE A 106 -24.18 -7.90 -2.39
N GLN A 107 -25.29 -7.40 -1.82
CA GLN A 107 -26.31 -8.23 -1.18
C GLN A 107 -27.02 -9.19 -2.15
N ALA A 108 -26.99 -8.89 -3.45
CA ALA A 108 -27.55 -9.76 -4.49
C ALA A 108 -26.61 -10.91 -4.91
N LEU A 109 -25.35 -10.92 -4.46
CA LEU A 109 -24.39 -11.98 -4.79
C LEU A 109 -24.59 -13.23 -3.94
N HIS A 110 -24.22 -14.37 -4.50
CA HIS A 110 -24.17 -15.63 -3.77
C HIS A 110 -22.84 -15.79 -3.03
N ALA A 111 -22.82 -16.68 -2.04
CA ALA A 111 -21.65 -16.92 -1.18
C ALA A 111 -20.32 -17.13 -1.94
N PRO A 112 -20.25 -17.90 -3.04
CA PRO A 112 -18.99 -18.09 -3.77
C PRO A 112 -18.43 -16.78 -4.34
N ASP A 113 -19.29 -15.94 -4.93
CA ASP A 113 -18.89 -14.65 -5.49
C ASP A 113 -18.41 -13.71 -4.37
N LEU A 114 -19.11 -13.68 -3.24
CA LEU A 114 -18.72 -12.88 -2.07
C LEU A 114 -17.36 -13.31 -1.50
N LEU A 115 -17.12 -14.62 -1.39
CA LEU A 115 -15.83 -15.17 -0.96
C LEU A 115 -14.71 -14.84 -1.95
N ASP A 116 -14.99 -14.85 -3.25
CA ASP A 116 -14.02 -14.45 -4.27
C ASP A 116 -13.68 -12.96 -4.17
N LEU A 117 -14.66 -12.08 -3.94
CA LEU A 117 -14.43 -10.66 -3.71
C LEU A 117 -13.57 -10.42 -2.46
N LEU A 118 -13.86 -11.10 -1.34
CA LEU A 118 -13.05 -11.03 -0.12
C LEU A 118 -11.63 -11.53 -0.34
N HIS A 119 -11.46 -12.64 -1.08
CA HIS A 119 -10.14 -13.19 -1.36
C HIS A 119 -9.29 -12.22 -2.21
N HIS A 120 -9.88 -11.57 -3.20
CA HIS A 120 -9.17 -10.55 -3.99
C HIS A 120 -8.70 -9.38 -3.13
N TRP A 121 -9.58 -8.87 -2.27
CA TRP A 121 -9.22 -7.78 -1.36
C TRP A 121 -8.13 -8.21 -0.36
N LEU A 122 -8.18 -9.45 0.17
CA LEU A 122 -7.15 -9.98 1.07
C LEU A 122 -5.77 -10.10 0.40
N VAL A 123 -5.74 -10.50 -0.87
CA VAL A 123 -4.50 -10.47 -1.65
C VAL A 123 -4.02 -9.02 -1.79
N ALA A 124 -4.92 -8.08 -2.10
CA ALA A 124 -4.57 -6.66 -2.20
C ALA A 124 -4.00 -6.10 -0.89
N LEU A 125 -4.61 -6.45 0.25
CA LEU A 125 -4.11 -6.11 1.58
C LEU A 125 -2.73 -6.71 1.84
N SER A 126 -2.51 -7.94 1.39
CA SER A 126 -1.21 -8.60 1.55
C SER A 126 -0.14 -7.90 0.71
N LEU A 127 -0.48 -7.39 -0.49
CA LEU A 127 0.40 -6.60 -1.34
C LEU A 127 0.73 -5.22 -0.76
N ASP A 128 -0.16 -4.64 0.06
CA ASP A 128 0.06 -3.37 0.74
C ASP A 128 1.07 -3.49 1.90
N ASP A 129 1.21 -4.68 2.48
CA ASP A 129 2.02 -4.97 3.67
C ASP A 129 3.23 -5.89 3.37
N ILE A 130 3.72 -5.88 2.13
CA ILE A 130 4.95 -6.58 1.75
C ILE A 130 6.19 -5.74 2.05
N SER A 131 7.29 -6.44 2.27
CA SER A 131 8.61 -5.84 2.37
C SER A 131 9.41 -6.12 1.10
N ILE A 132 10.16 -5.12 0.60
CA ILE A 132 11.09 -5.28 -0.51
C ILE A 132 12.51 -5.19 0.04
N VAL A 133 13.29 -6.25 -0.15
CA VAL A 133 14.69 -6.33 0.25
C VAL A 133 15.56 -6.19 -0.99
N VAL A 134 16.42 -5.18 -0.99
CA VAL A 134 17.42 -4.97 -2.04
C VAL A 134 18.79 -5.33 -1.46
N SER A 135 19.44 -6.33 -2.05
CA SER A 135 20.83 -6.66 -1.78
C SER A 135 21.69 -6.12 -2.91
N ALA A 136 22.74 -5.38 -2.60
CA ALA A 136 23.68 -4.84 -3.58
C ALA A 136 25.12 -5.04 -3.13
N SER A 137 25.98 -5.44 -4.06
CA SER A 137 27.41 -5.65 -3.85
C SER A 137 28.20 -4.86 -4.87
N ARG A 138 29.10 -4.00 -4.39
CA ARG A 138 29.96 -3.19 -5.26
C ARG A 138 30.87 -4.09 -6.09
N LEU A 139 30.94 -3.84 -7.38
CA LEU A 139 31.85 -4.49 -8.30
C LEU A 139 33.14 -3.68 -8.37
N THR A 140 34.28 -4.36 -8.20
CA THR A 140 35.59 -3.78 -8.45
C THR A 140 35.95 -3.95 -9.92
N SER A 141 36.84 -3.12 -10.47
CA SER A 141 37.22 -3.16 -11.90
C SER A 141 37.71 -4.54 -12.38
N ALA A 142 38.30 -5.36 -11.48
CA ALA A 142 38.67 -6.75 -11.76
C ALA A 142 37.46 -7.70 -11.96
N LYS A 143 36.31 -7.40 -11.36
CA LYS A 143 35.06 -8.17 -11.49
C LYS A 143 34.19 -7.71 -12.67
N LEU A 144 34.37 -6.48 -13.16
CA LEU A 144 33.72 -5.97 -14.38
C LEU A 144 34.29 -6.62 -15.65
N GLN A 145 35.57 -7.03 -15.62
CA GLN A 145 36.24 -7.72 -16.74
C GLN A 145 36.04 -9.25 -16.73
N ALA A 146 35.59 -9.82 -15.61
CA ALA A 146 35.13 -11.19 -15.58
C ALA A 146 33.74 -11.22 -16.22
N GLU A 147 33.57 -11.97 -17.32
CA GLU A 147 32.29 -12.05 -18.05
C GLU A 147 31.10 -12.13 -17.09
N PRO A 148 30.04 -11.33 -17.30
CA PRO A 148 28.83 -11.42 -16.50
C PRO A 148 28.24 -12.82 -16.73
N ARG A 149 28.52 -13.74 -15.80
CA ARG A 149 27.87 -15.03 -15.78
C ARG A 149 26.38 -14.76 -15.58
N LEU A 150 25.64 -14.88 -16.68
CA LEU A 150 24.19 -14.89 -16.76
C LEU A 150 23.62 -15.65 -15.56
N GLN A 151 23.17 -14.92 -14.54
CA GLN A 151 22.32 -15.49 -13.50
C GLN A 151 20.89 -15.11 -13.83
N ALA A 152 20.23 -16.08 -14.46
CA ALA A 152 18.80 -16.11 -14.67
C ALA A 152 18.09 -16.24 -13.32
N SER A 153 17.72 -15.11 -12.73
CA SER A 153 16.56 -15.00 -11.86
C SER A 153 15.92 -13.65 -12.11
N SER A 154 14.58 -13.59 -12.09
CA SER A 154 13.77 -12.50 -12.64
C SER A 154 13.94 -11.12 -11.97
N HIS A 155 14.79 -10.99 -10.94
CA HIS A 155 15.01 -9.74 -10.20
C HIS A 155 16.46 -9.55 -9.73
N SER A 156 17.44 -10.02 -10.51
CA SER A 156 18.87 -9.81 -10.25
C SER A 156 19.57 -9.20 -11.46
N GLY A 157 20.54 -8.32 -11.25
CA GLY A 157 21.22 -7.65 -12.35
C GLY A 157 22.46 -6.87 -11.93
N ILE A 158 22.99 -6.09 -12.88
CA ILE A 158 24.08 -5.14 -12.66
C ILE A 158 23.59 -3.74 -13.00
N ILE A 159 23.87 -2.78 -12.13
CA ILE A 159 23.63 -1.36 -12.37
C ILE A 159 24.96 -0.61 -12.32
N GLN A 160 25.16 0.28 -13.29
CA GLN A 160 26.32 1.16 -13.37
C GLN A 160 25.86 2.59 -13.13
N LEU A 161 26.40 3.24 -12.10
CA LEU A 161 26.07 4.62 -11.73
C LEU A 161 27.06 5.62 -12.30
N SER A 162 28.31 5.19 -12.52
CA SER A 162 29.35 5.96 -13.22
C SER A 162 30.37 5.01 -13.85
N GLU A 163 31.34 5.55 -14.60
CA GLU A 163 32.37 4.76 -15.30
C GLU A 163 33.12 3.80 -14.35
N ASP A 164 33.39 4.23 -13.12
CA ASP A 164 34.12 3.47 -12.10
C ASP A 164 33.23 2.86 -11.01
N GLU A 165 31.91 2.93 -11.17
CA GLU A 165 30.98 2.52 -10.14
C GLU A 165 29.85 1.64 -10.66
N ALA A 166 29.96 0.35 -10.37
CA ALA A 166 28.93 -0.64 -10.66
C ALA A 166 28.59 -1.51 -9.44
N TYR A 167 27.35 -1.99 -9.41
CA TYR A 167 26.82 -2.85 -8.36
C TYR A 167 26.11 -4.04 -9.00
N ALA A 168 26.42 -5.25 -8.54
CA ALA A 168 25.54 -6.40 -8.73
C ALA A 168 24.46 -6.37 -7.66
N TYR A 169 23.22 -6.62 -8.03
CA TYR A 169 22.09 -6.57 -7.10
C TYR A 169 21.13 -7.73 -7.29
N ALA A 170 20.35 -7.98 -6.23
CA ALA A 170 19.20 -8.86 -6.23
C ALA A 170 18.08 -8.22 -5.41
N ILE A 171 16.83 -8.40 -5.86
CA ILE A 171 15.63 -7.95 -5.16
C ILE A 171 14.81 -9.16 -4.73
N ALA A 172 14.34 -9.14 -3.49
CA ALA A 172 13.39 -10.09 -2.95
C ALA A 172 12.15 -9.37 -2.43
N VAL A 173 10.98 -9.96 -2.68
CA VAL A 173 9.73 -9.60 -2.00
C VAL A 173 9.53 -10.59 -0.87
N VAL A 174 9.34 -10.09 0.35
CA VAL A 174 9.10 -10.89 1.54
C VAL A 174 7.81 -10.44 2.22
N ASP A 175 7.34 -11.23 3.18
CA ASP A 175 6.09 -10.99 3.93
C ASP A 175 4.79 -11.01 3.10
N ALA A 176 4.83 -11.59 1.89
CA ALA A 176 3.68 -11.71 0.97
C ALA A 176 2.64 -12.78 1.35
N GLY A 177 2.60 -13.19 2.61
CA GLY A 177 1.63 -14.18 3.11
C GLY A 177 0.23 -13.57 3.24
N LEU A 178 -0.81 -14.37 2.97
CA LEU A 178 -2.19 -13.96 3.21
C LEU A 178 -2.39 -13.62 4.69
N LYS A 179 -2.98 -12.45 4.95
CA LYS A 179 -3.34 -12.06 6.32
C LYS A 179 -4.56 -12.86 6.79
N PRO A 180 -4.62 -13.26 8.07
CA PRO A 180 -5.78 -13.95 8.62
C PRO A 180 -7.04 -13.08 8.58
N ALA A 181 -8.19 -13.69 8.31
CA ALA A 181 -9.46 -12.99 8.19
C ALA A 181 -9.91 -12.36 9.53
N SER A 182 -9.46 -12.90 10.67
CA SER A 182 -9.63 -12.28 11.99
C SER A 182 -9.10 -10.84 12.07
N LYS A 183 -8.00 -10.53 11.36
CA LYS A 183 -7.49 -9.15 11.22
C LYS A 183 -8.37 -8.27 10.34
N LEU A 184 -9.27 -8.83 9.52
CA LEU A 184 -10.25 -8.06 8.73
C LEU A 184 -11.23 -7.33 9.63
N ARG A 185 -11.86 -8.05 10.56
CA ARG A 185 -12.87 -7.47 11.45
C ARG A 185 -12.24 -6.41 12.34
N GLU A 186 -11.02 -6.65 12.79
CA GLU A 186 -10.21 -5.69 13.52
C GLU A 186 -9.86 -4.46 12.66
N LYS A 187 -9.43 -4.65 11.40
CA LYS A 187 -9.14 -3.53 10.49
C LYS A 187 -10.38 -2.70 10.17
N CYS A 188 -11.54 -3.34 9.94
CA CYS A 188 -12.83 -2.64 9.77
C CYS A 188 -13.20 -1.81 11.01
N ARG A 189 -12.94 -2.33 12.22
CA ARG A 189 -13.17 -1.58 13.46
C ARG A 189 -12.18 -0.42 13.60
N ASN A 190 -10.91 -0.64 13.30
CA ASN A 190 -9.84 0.36 13.47
C ASN A 190 -9.95 1.50 12.46
N GLU A 191 -10.31 1.23 11.21
CA GLU A 191 -10.45 2.27 10.20
C GLU A 191 -11.60 3.22 10.51
N ARG A 192 -12.72 2.70 11.03
CA ARG A 192 -13.80 3.53 11.55
C ARG A 192 -13.30 4.51 12.61
N ILE A 193 -12.47 4.04 13.54
CA ILE A 193 -11.86 4.89 14.57
C ILE A 193 -10.95 5.95 13.95
N VAL A 194 -10.12 5.59 12.96
CA VAL A 194 -9.20 6.52 12.28
C VAL A 194 -9.97 7.59 11.51
N VAL A 195 -11.02 7.22 10.78
CA VAL A 195 -11.86 8.16 10.01
C VAL A 195 -12.64 9.08 10.96
N GLU A 196 -13.25 8.55 12.02
CA GLU A 196 -13.95 9.35 13.03
C GLU A 196 -12.99 10.32 13.73
N THR A 197 -11.77 9.87 14.06
CA THR A 197 -10.73 10.72 14.66
C THR A 197 -10.25 11.79 13.69
N ALA A 198 -9.95 11.45 12.43
CA ALA A 198 -9.52 12.40 11.41
C ALA A 198 -10.60 13.45 11.11
N GLY A 199 -11.88 13.04 11.05
CA GLY A 199 -13.01 13.96 10.93
C GLY A 199 -13.09 14.92 12.11
N SER A 200 -12.96 14.42 13.34
CA SER A 200 -13.00 15.26 14.55
C SER A 200 -11.87 16.30 14.62
N VAL A 201 -10.67 15.96 14.11
CA VAL A 201 -9.50 16.86 14.04
C VAL A 201 -9.67 17.92 12.94
N LEU A 202 -10.35 17.57 11.84
CA LEU A 202 -10.63 18.52 10.77
C LEU A 202 -11.78 19.49 11.14
N ASP A 203 -12.76 19.02 11.91
CA ASP A 203 -13.88 19.83 12.40
C ASP A 203 -13.52 20.68 13.63
N ASN A 204 -12.56 20.20 14.44
CA ASN A 204 -11.96 20.93 15.56
C ASN A 204 -10.44 20.93 15.42
N PRO A 205 -9.87 21.75 14.51
CA PRO A 205 -8.43 21.87 14.42
C PRO A 205 -7.89 22.28 15.79
N PRO A 206 -6.83 21.62 16.30
CA PRO A 206 -6.24 22.02 17.56
C PRO A 206 -5.90 23.50 17.46
N SER A 207 -6.53 24.31 18.33
CA SER A 207 -6.23 25.74 18.41
C SER A 207 -4.72 25.85 18.55
N THR A 208 -4.09 26.44 17.54
CA THR A 208 -2.71 26.89 17.62
C THR A 208 -2.67 27.93 18.74
N ALA A 209 -2.44 27.45 19.95
CA ALA A 209 -1.99 28.29 21.05
C ALA A 209 -0.70 28.93 20.56
N SER A 210 -0.84 30.20 20.23
CA SER A 210 0.17 31.19 19.89
C SER A 210 1.49 30.93 20.60
N LEU A 211 2.43 30.31 19.87
CA LEU A 211 3.85 30.59 20.00
C LEU A 211 4.11 31.94 19.31
N SER A 212 3.54 33.02 19.84
CA SER A 212 4.06 34.36 19.59
C SER A 212 5.16 34.58 20.62
N GLY A 213 6.41 34.48 20.15
CA GLY A 213 7.58 34.86 20.91
C GLY A 213 7.47 36.31 21.34
N ASN A 214 7.60 36.55 22.64
CA ASN A 214 8.11 37.82 23.13
C ASN A 214 9.64 37.76 23.01
N GLU A 215 10.13 38.01 21.80
CA GLU A 215 11.45 38.63 21.63
C GLU A 215 11.19 40.13 21.47
N ASP A 216 11.22 40.87 22.58
CA ASP A 216 11.57 42.29 22.53
C ASP A 216 12.82 42.48 23.38
N GLY A 217 13.83 43.00 22.70
CA GLY A 217 15.17 43.16 23.19
C GLY A 217 15.38 44.34 24.12
N ASP A 218 16.51 44.23 24.80
CA ASP A 218 17.52 45.28 24.90
C ASP A 218 17.14 46.57 25.63
N SER A 219 17.61 46.67 26.89
CA SER A 219 18.12 47.92 27.47
C SER A 219 18.81 47.63 28.79
N ALA A 220 20.13 47.46 28.74
CA ALA A 220 20.99 47.71 29.89
C ALA A 220 21.91 48.89 29.57
N PRO A 221 21.75 50.03 30.26
CA PRO A 221 22.87 50.87 30.62
C PRO A 221 23.19 50.63 32.09
N GLY A 222 24.44 50.26 32.36
CA GLY A 222 24.97 50.35 33.72
C GLY A 222 25.00 51.81 34.18
N LEU A 223 24.82 52.02 35.48
CA LEU A 223 25.60 52.95 36.31
C LEU A 223 25.00 53.11 37.72
N TYR A 224 25.94 53.23 38.68
CA TYR A 224 25.87 53.81 40.02
C TYR A 224 25.57 52.93 41.26
N HIS A 225 26.65 52.89 42.07
CA HIS A 225 26.84 52.67 43.52
C HIS A 225 26.88 51.25 44.08
#